data_AF-A0A0C1Q4Q5-F1
#
_entry.id   AF-A0A0C1Q4Q5-F1
#
_cell.length_a   1.000
_cell.length_b   1.000
_cell.length_c   1.000
_cell.angle_alpha   90.00
_cell.angle_beta   90.00
_cell.angle_gamma   90.00
#
_symmetry.space_group_name_H-M   'P 1'
#
loop_
_entity.id
_entity.type
_entity.pdbx_description
1 polymer ?
#
loop_
_entity_poly.entity_id
_entity_poly.type
_entity_poly.pdbx_seq_one_letter_code
_entity_poly.pdbx_strand_id
1 'polypeptide(L)'
;MALYAWINTQDGESKLYRLAHYQIELVKQGDIAERLQETFSYNNSSFSTLSSCLYIAVPYKFLALKGADAQRIAQCLGYLSQYFINLFSEQGLFSRPFKSFNQRELDSYLNAGQYHEIIGYGLMSAKNRAVAQRAYLV
;
A
#
# COMPACT_ATOMS: atom_id res chain seq x y z
N MET A 1 -13.59 -4.86 2.35
CA MET A 1 -12.35 -4.38 1.70
C MET A 1 -11.67 -3.52 2.72
N ALA A 2 -10.35 -3.64 2.85
CA ALA A 2 -9.57 -2.87 3.80
C ALA A 2 -8.36 -2.26 3.10
N LEU A 3 -7.83 -1.21 3.71
CA LEU A 3 -6.59 -0.59 3.30
C LEU A 3 -5.57 -0.78 4.42
N TYR A 4 -4.35 -1.16 4.08
CA TYR A 4 -3.24 -1.18 5.02
C TYR A 4 -2.28 -0.08 4.63
N ALA A 5 -2.06 0.89 5.50
CA ALA A 5 -1.23 2.06 5.23
C ALA A 5 -0.03 2.07 6.18
N TRP A 6 1.16 1.87 5.63
CA TRP A 6 2.41 2.16 6.32
C TRP A 6 2.79 3.62 6.09
N ILE A 7 3.10 4.34 7.18
CA ILE A 7 3.46 5.76 7.18
C ILE A 7 4.65 5.96 8.12
N ASN A 8 5.65 6.71 7.65
CA ASN A 8 6.67 7.31 8.52
C ASN A 8 6.13 8.59 9.14
N THR A 9 6.07 8.65 10.48
CA THR A 9 5.66 9.84 11.22
C THR A 9 6.81 10.85 11.34
N GLN A 10 6.48 12.10 11.67
CA GLN A 10 7.47 13.17 11.81
C GLN A 10 8.48 12.91 12.92
N ASP A 11 8.10 12.11 13.93
CA ASP A 11 8.94 11.73 15.07
C ASP A 11 9.91 10.58 14.74
N GLY A 12 9.98 10.16 13.47
CA GLY A 12 10.81 9.04 13.02
C GLY A 12 10.19 7.66 13.28
N GLU A 13 9.02 7.59 13.90
CA GLU A 13 8.33 6.32 14.12
C GLU A 13 7.64 5.83 12.85
N SER A 14 7.88 4.58 12.51
CA SER A 14 7.14 3.86 11.46
C SER A 14 5.91 3.20 12.06
N LYS A 15 4.73 3.45 11.47
CA LYS A 15 3.45 2.85 11.90
C LYS A 15 2.68 2.27 10.73
N LEU A 16 2.03 1.13 10.96
CA LEU A 16 1.17 0.43 10.01
C LEU A 16 -0.26 0.44 10.54
N TYR A 17 -1.15 1.01 9.76
CA TYR A 17 -2.57 1.10 10.09
C TYR A 17 -3.40 0.22 9.16
N ARG A 18 -4.50 -0.29 9.67
CA ARG A 18 -5.57 -0.90 8.88
C ARG A 18 -6.80 0.02 8.94
N LEU A 19 -7.35 0.34 7.78
CA LEU A 19 -8.60 1.07 7.63
C LEU A 19 -9.65 0.13 7.04
N ALA A 20 -10.68 -0.18 7.83
CA ALA A 20 -11.83 -0.98 7.42
C ALA A 20 -13.09 -0.49 8.12
N HIS A 21 -14.23 -0.49 7.42
CA HIS A 21 -15.53 -0.07 7.99
C HIS A 21 -15.48 1.31 8.68
N TYR A 22 -14.74 2.26 8.08
CA TYR A 22 -14.52 3.61 8.63
C TYR A 22 -13.79 3.66 9.99
N GLN A 23 -13.15 2.56 10.39
CA GLN A 23 -12.33 2.47 11.59
C GLN A 23 -10.85 2.34 11.22
N ILE A 24 -10.01 3.08 11.93
CA ILE A 24 -8.55 3.02 11.81
C ILE A 24 -8.02 2.23 13.02
N GLU A 25 -7.25 1.18 12.75
CA GLU A 25 -6.63 0.32 13.74
C GLU A 25 -5.11 0.34 13.56
N LEU A 26 -4.36 0.50 14.64
CA LEU A 26 -2.90 0.34 14.61
C LEU A 26 -2.57 -1.15 14.59
N VAL A 27 -1.93 -1.61 13.52
CA VAL A 27 -1.55 -3.02 13.34
C VAL A 27 -0.15 -3.28 13.89
N LYS A 28 0.81 -2.39 13.58
CA LYS A 28 2.21 -2.48 14.02
C LYS A 28 2.87 -1.12 14.17
N GLN A 29 3.91 -1.08 15.00
CA GLN A 29 4.83 0.05 15.16
C GLN A 29 6.26 -0.48 15.28
N GLY A 30 7.25 0.29 14.82
CA GLY A 30 8.67 -0.08 14.84
C GLY A 30 9.29 -0.06 13.45
N ASP A 31 10.29 -0.89 13.19
CA ASP A 31 10.92 -0.96 11.87
C ASP A 31 10.05 -1.73 10.86
N ILE A 32 9.15 -0.99 10.20
CA ILE A 32 8.20 -1.55 9.22
C ILE A 32 8.79 -1.53 7.82
N ALA A 33 9.61 -0.53 7.50
CA ALA A 33 10.17 -0.35 6.17
C ALA A 33 11.03 -1.55 5.76
N GLU A 34 11.95 -1.97 6.64
CA GLU A 34 12.85 -3.09 6.41
C GLU A 34 12.06 -4.38 6.23
N ARG A 35 11.09 -4.63 7.11
CA ARG A 35 10.23 -5.83 7.04
C ARG A 35 9.37 -5.88 5.80
N LEU A 36 8.80 -4.75 5.37
CA LEU A 36 8.05 -4.70 4.12
C LEU A 36 8.96 -4.92 2.91
N GLN A 37 10.19 -4.39 2.93
CA GLN A 37 11.18 -4.61 1.87
C GLN A 37 11.53 -6.10 1.70
N GLU A 38 11.67 -6.84 2.80
CA GLU A 38 11.94 -8.30 2.79
C GLU A 38 10.84 -9.06 2.04
N THR A 39 9.58 -8.59 2.06
CA THR A 39 8.47 -9.24 1.35
C THR A 39 8.47 -9.02 -0.17
N PHE A 40 9.29 -8.10 -0.70
CA PHE A 40 9.32 -7.87 -2.15
C PHE A 40 10.04 -8.98 -2.89
N SER A 41 9.51 -9.37 -4.06
CA SER A 41 10.08 -10.47 -4.84
C SER A 41 11.41 -10.13 -5.54
N TYR A 42 11.90 -8.90 -5.42
CA TYR A 42 13.18 -8.46 -5.96
C TYR A 42 13.74 -7.31 -5.13
N ASN A 43 15.07 -7.15 -5.15
CA ASN A 43 15.73 -6.06 -4.46
C ASN A 43 15.33 -4.73 -5.10
N ASN A 44 14.42 -4.01 -4.46
CA ASN A 44 13.94 -2.72 -4.92
C ASN A 44 14.65 -1.63 -4.11
N SER A 45 15.79 -1.15 -4.62
CA SER A 45 16.57 -0.08 -3.99
C SER A 45 15.75 1.18 -3.68
N SER A 46 14.63 1.38 -4.37
CA SER A 46 13.67 2.45 -4.12
C SER A 46 13.06 2.42 -2.71
N PHE A 47 13.04 1.28 -2.01
CA PHE A 47 12.45 1.15 -0.68
C PHE A 47 13.05 2.11 0.34
N SER A 48 14.37 2.29 0.27
CA SER A 48 15.13 3.23 1.11
C SER A 48 14.68 4.70 0.96
N THR A 49 13.98 5.02 -0.13
CA THR A 49 13.50 6.38 -0.44
C THR A 49 11.99 6.54 -0.29
N LEU A 50 11.26 5.48 0.06
CA LEU A 50 9.81 5.53 0.25
C LEU A 50 9.46 6.27 1.53
N SER A 51 8.36 7.03 1.44
CA SER A 51 7.78 7.72 2.59
C SER A 51 6.58 6.98 3.16
N SER A 52 5.92 6.16 2.33
CA SER A 52 4.76 5.35 2.72
C SER A 52 4.50 4.21 1.71
N CYS A 53 3.69 3.25 2.14
CA CYS A 53 3.12 2.23 1.26
C CYS A 53 1.65 1.98 1.62
N LEU A 54 0.79 1.90 0.61
CA LEU A 54 -0.61 1.54 0.73
C LEU A 54 -0.85 0.16 0.11
N TYR A 55 -1.43 -0.76 0.86
CA TYR A 55 -1.88 -2.05 0.35
C TYR A 55 -3.40 -2.10 0.33
N ILE A 56 -3.96 -2.58 -0.77
CA ILE A 56 -5.39 -2.76 -0.98
C ILE A 56 -5.71 -4.23 -0.75
N ALA A 57 -6.48 -4.51 0.31
CA ALA A 57 -6.84 -5.85 0.73
C ALA A 57 -8.29 -6.18 0.38
N VAL A 58 -8.51 -7.37 -0.15
CA VAL A 58 -9.82 -7.89 -0.51
C VAL A 58 -10.17 -9.12 0.31
N PRO A 59 -11.45 -9.39 0.59
CA PRO A 59 -11.85 -10.62 1.28
C PRO A 59 -11.44 -11.89 0.54
N TYR A 60 -11.03 -12.95 1.26
CA TYR A 60 -10.61 -14.23 0.66
C TYR A 60 -11.64 -14.85 -0.27
N LYS A 61 -12.94 -14.63 -0.04
CA LYS A 61 -14.01 -15.10 -0.93
C LYS A 61 -13.84 -14.65 -2.39
N PHE A 62 -13.11 -13.56 -2.64
CA PHE A 62 -12.83 -13.11 -4.00
C PHE A 62 -11.81 -13.98 -4.74
N LEU A 63 -11.02 -14.80 -4.04
CA LEU A 63 -10.13 -15.78 -4.66
C LEU A 63 -10.87 -16.95 -5.30
N ALA A 64 -12.09 -17.23 -4.83
CA ALA A 64 -12.93 -18.28 -5.40
C ALA A 64 -13.63 -17.84 -6.71
N LEU A 65 -13.62 -16.54 -7.02
CA LEU A 65 -14.24 -16.01 -8.23
C LEU A 65 -13.44 -16.43 -9.47
N LYS A 66 -14.15 -16.66 -10.57
CA LYS A 66 -13.57 -17.07 -11.86
C LYS A 66 -14.18 -16.26 -13.00
N GLY A 67 -13.51 -16.26 -14.15
CA GLY A 67 -14.02 -15.62 -15.37
C GLY A 67 -14.30 -14.12 -15.19
N ALA A 68 -15.47 -13.69 -15.63
CA ALA A 68 -15.86 -12.27 -15.66
C ALA A 68 -15.84 -11.60 -14.28
N ASP A 69 -16.20 -12.32 -13.21
CA ASP A 69 -16.23 -11.71 -11.86
C ASP A 69 -14.83 -11.48 -11.30
N ALA A 70 -13.90 -12.41 -11.53
CA ALA A 70 -12.49 -12.20 -11.19
C ALA A 70 -11.90 -11.00 -11.95
N GLN A 71 -12.25 -10.87 -13.24
CA GLN A 71 -11.84 -9.74 -14.07
C GLN A 71 -12.39 -8.40 -13.55
N ARG A 72 -13.67 -8.36 -13.14
CA ARG A 72 -14.28 -7.17 -12.56
C ARG A 72 -13.57 -6.72 -11.28
N ILE A 73 -13.25 -7.65 -10.38
CA ILE A 73 -12.48 -7.32 -9.17
C ILE A 73 -11.11 -6.74 -9.53
N ALA A 74 -10.41 -7.32 -10.50
CA ALA A 74 -9.13 -6.79 -10.96
C ALA A 74 -9.25 -5.37 -11.54
N GLN A 75 -10.32 -5.10 -12.31
CA GLN A 75 -10.62 -3.75 -12.83
C GLN A 75 -10.92 -2.76 -11.70
N CYS A 76 -11.71 -3.15 -10.69
CA CYS A 76 -11.97 -2.32 -9.52
C CYS A 76 -10.69 -1.97 -8.76
N LEU A 77 -9.78 -2.94 -8.58
CA LEU A 77 -8.47 -2.70 -7.96
C LEU A 77 -7.61 -1.74 -8.77
N GLY A 78 -7.61 -1.87 -10.10
CA GLY A 78 -6.92 -0.95 -11.00
C GLY A 78 -7.47 0.48 -10.91
N TYR A 79 -8.79 0.63 -10.93
CA TYR A 79 -9.46 1.92 -10.77
C TYR A 79 -9.13 2.58 -9.43
N LEU A 80 -9.22 1.84 -8.32
CA LEU A 80 -8.86 2.34 -6.99
C LEU A 80 -7.39 2.76 -6.92
N SER A 81 -6.50 1.97 -7.50
CA SER A 81 -5.08 2.29 -7.54
C SER A 81 -4.83 3.61 -8.27
N GLN A 82 -5.46 3.80 -9.45
CA GLN A 82 -5.34 5.04 -10.20
C GLN A 82 -5.93 6.24 -9.45
N TYR A 83 -7.06 6.05 -8.77
CA TYR A 83 -7.67 7.07 -7.94
C TYR A 83 -6.71 7.54 -6.83
N PHE A 84 -6.07 6.61 -6.11
CA PHE A 84 -5.07 6.95 -5.09
C PHE A 84 -3.82 7.60 -5.68
N ILE A 85 -3.34 7.15 -6.86
CA ILE A 85 -2.21 7.80 -7.54
C ILE A 85 -2.53 9.28 -7.81
N ASN A 86 -3.74 9.58 -8.29
CA ASN A 86 -4.14 10.96 -8.56
C ASN A 86 -4.21 11.77 -7.27
N LEU A 87 -4.88 11.26 -6.23
CA LEU A 87 -4.95 11.91 -4.91
C LEU A 87 -3.55 12.19 -4.34
N PHE A 88 -2.66 11.20 -4.37
CA PHE A 88 -1.29 11.36 -3.87
C PHE A 88 -0.50 12.37 -4.71
N SER A 89 -0.71 12.40 -6.03
CA SER A 89 -0.07 13.37 -6.92
C SER A 89 -0.50 14.81 -6.64
N GLU A 90 -1.78 15.04 -6.33
CA GLU A 90 -2.30 16.34 -5.90
C GLU A 90 -1.65 16.82 -4.60
N GLN A 91 -1.23 15.89 -3.74
CA GLN A 91 -0.49 16.18 -2.50
C GLN A 91 1.04 16.27 -2.71
N GLY A 92 1.51 16.30 -3.97
CA GLY A 92 2.94 16.37 -4.29
C GLY A 92 3.70 15.08 -3.97
N LEU A 93 3.02 13.94 -3.91
CA LEU A 93 3.64 12.63 -3.77
C LEU A 93 3.72 11.94 -5.13
N PHE A 94 4.83 11.26 -5.39
CA PHE A 94 4.95 10.31 -6.47
C PHE A 94 4.49 8.94 -5.96
N SER A 95 3.70 8.23 -6.76
CA SER A 95 3.20 6.91 -6.39
C SER A 95 3.37 5.89 -7.51
N ARG A 96 3.85 4.70 -7.17
CA ARG A 96 4.08 3.60 -8.10
C ARG A 96 3.28 2.36 -7.67
N PRO A 97 2.38 1.85 -8.52
CA PRO A 97 1.69 0.60 -8.27
C PRO A 97 2.63 -0.60 -8.36
N PHE A 98 2.37 -1.64 -7.58
CA PHE A 98 3.10 -2.90 -7.63
C PHE A 98 2.24 -4.09 -7.18
N LYS A 99 2.62 -5.29 -7.63
CA LYS A 99 2.02 -6.57 -7.22
C LYS A 99 3.07 -7.65 -6.90
N SER A 100 4.35 -7.33 -7.05
CA SER A 100 5.45 -8.29 -6.93
C SER A 100 5.93 -8.39 -5.48
N PHE A 101 5.21 -9.16 -4.67
CA PHE A 101 5.57 -9.48 -3.29
C PHE A 101 5.29 -10.95 -2.98
N ASN A 102 5.99 -11.51 -2.01
CA ASN A 102 5.69 -12.81 -1.43
C ASN A 102 4.39 -12.70 -0.63
N GLN A 103 3.29 -13.17 -1.23
CA GLN A 103 1.95 -13.08 -0.65
C GLN A 103 1.88 -13.68 0.76
N ARG A 104 2.50 -14.84 0.97
CA ARG A 104 2.43 -15.56 2.25
C ARG A 104 3.13 -14.78 3.36
N GLU A 105 4.31 -14.25 3.07
CA GLU A 105 5.08 -13.45 4.04
C GLU A 105 4.38 -12.12 4.33
N LEU A 106 3.87 -11.45 3.30
CA LEU A 106 3.15 -10.20 3.47
C LEU A 106 1.84 -10.38 4.25
N ASP A 107 1.01 -11.37 3.92
CA ASP A 107 -0.24 -11.64 4.63
C ASP A 107 0.01 -12.01 6.10
N SER A 108 1.06 -12.78 6.36
CA SER A 108 1.51 -13.11 7.72
C SER A 108 1.95 -11.85 8.48
N TYR A 109 2.78 -11.02 7.85
CA TYR A 109 3.26 -9.78 8.47
C TYR A 109 2.12 -8.81 8.76
N LEU A 110 1.20 -8.59 7.81
CA LEU A 110 0.05 -7.71 7.98
C LEU A 110 -1.05 -8.31 8.87
N ASN A 111 -0.92 -9.58 9.26
CA ASN A 111 -1.94 -10.35 9.96
C ASN A 111 -3.29 -10.38 9.21
N ALA A 112 -3.24 -10.34 7.87
CA ALA A 112 -4.43 -10.25 7.02
C ALA A 112 -5.34 -11.49 7.15
N GLY A 113 -4.74 -12.65 7.49
CA GLY A 113 -5.47 -13.90 7.75
C GLY A 113 -6.45 -13.82 8.91
N GLN A 114 -6.13 -13.09 9.98
CA GLN A 114 -7.06 -12.85 11.10
C GLN A 114 -8.34 -12.14 10.64
N TYR A 115 -8.24 -11.32 9.59
CA TYR A 115 -9.35 -10.54 9.05
C TYR A 115 -10.01 -11.20 7.83
N HIS A 116 -9.60 -12.42 7.46
CA HIS A 116 -10.03 -13.11 6.23
C HIS A 116 -9.80 -12.29 4.95
N GLU A 117 -8.65 -11.62 4.87
CA GLU A 117 -8.26 -10.71 3.80
C GLU A 117 -6.98 -11.18 3.09
N ILE A 118 -6.89 -10.87 1.80
CA ILE A 118 -5.68 -11.03 0.98
C ILE A 118 -5.29 -9.71 0.35
N ILE A 119 -4.00 -9.41 0.31
CA ILE A 119 -3.51 -8.23 -0.40
C ILE A 119 -3.62 -8.44 -1.91
N GLY A 120 -4.42 -7.61 -2.58
CA GLY A 120 -4.59 -7.67 -4.04
C GLY A 120 -3.59 -6.80 -4.79
N TYR A 121 -3.19 -5.67 -4.20
CA TYR A 121 -2.36 -4.66 -4.84
C TYR A 121 -1.64 -3.78 -3.83
N GLY A 122 -0.49 -3.25 -4.21
CA GLY A 122 0.28 -2.29 -3.41
C GLY A 122 0.56 -1.00 -4.19
N LEU A 123 0.75 0.09 -3.45
CA LEU A 123 1.11 1.41 -3.94
C LEU A 123 2.25 1.96 -3.09
N MET A 124 3.44 2.07 -3.67
CA MET A 124 4.57 2.72 -3.02
C MET A 124 4.47 4.21 -3.25
N SER A 125 4.69 5.02 -2.21
CA SER A 125 4.63 6.48 -2.33
C SER A 125 5.84 7.15 -1.71
N ALA A 126 6.32 8.19 -2.37
CA ALA A 126 7.46 8.99 -1.95
C ALA A 126 7.22 10.48 -2.23
N LYS A 127 7.92 11.36 -1.52
CA LYS A 127 7.86 12.81 -1.78
C LYS A 127 8.35 13.12 -3.20
N ASN A 128 7.56 13.84 -4.00
CA ASN A 128 7.97 14.28 -5.31
C ASN A 128 8.84 15.55 -5.19
N ARG A 129 10.16 15.38 -5.24
CA ARG A 129 11.11 16.50 -5.11
C ARG A 129 11.03 17.51 -6.26
N ALA A 130 10.55 17.12 -7.43
CA ALA A 130 10.36 18.03 -8.57
C ALA A 130 9.19 19.00 -8.37
N VAL A 131 8.14 18.57 -7.66
CA VAL A 131 6.99 19.43 -7.32
C VAL A 131 7.33 20.35 -6.15
N ALA A 132 8.12 19.87 -5.18
CA ALA A 132 8.58 20.66 -4.03
C ALA A 132 9.38 21.92 -4.43
N GLN A 133 10.07 21.91 -5.57
CA GLN A 133 10.82 23.07 -6.07
C GLN A 133 9.94 24.15 -6.73
N ARG A 134 8.72 23.83 -7.18
CA ARG A 134 7.81 24.82 -7.79
C ARG A 134 7.13 25.75 -6.78
N ALA A 135 7.00 25.32 -5.52
CA ALA A 135 6.37 26.12 -4.46
C ALA A 135 7.23 27.33 -4.00
N TYR A 136 8.50 27.40 -4.42
CA TYR A 136 9.44 28.48 -4.07
C TYR A 136 9.69 29.47 -5.22
N LEU A 137 8.95 29.36 -6.32
CA LEU A 137 9.13 30.21 -7.52
C LEU A 137 7.89 31.06 -7.84
N VAL A 138 7.04 31.32 -6.85
CA VAL A 138 5.91 32.25 -6.94
C VAL A 138 6.05 33.33 -5.87
#